data_AF-A0A355W799-F1
#
_entry.id   AF-A0A355W799-F1
#
_cell.length_a   1.000
_cell.length_b   1.000
_cell.length_c   1.000
_cell.angle_alpha   90.00
_cell.angle_beta   90.00
_cell.angle_gamma   90.00
#
_symmetry.space_group_name_H-M   'P 1'
#
loop_
_entity.id
_entity.type
_entity.pdbx_description
1 polymer ?
#
loop_
_entity_poly.entity_id
_entity_poly.type
_entity_poly.pdbx_seq_one_letter_code
_entity_poly.pdbx_strand_id
1 'polypeptide(L)' 'MTRALILNAVCPSIGGLLIRGEKGTAKSTAVRALAAILPEIETVAGCPFNCDPHEYEYL' A
#
# COMPACT_ATOMS: atom_id res chain seq x y z
N MET A 1 -4.01 6.19 13.99
CA MET A 1 -3.54 5.16 13.02
C MET A 1 -4.32 5.22 11.73
N THR A 2 -5.62 4.89 11.72
CA THR A 2 -6.45 4.77 10.51
C THR A 2 -6.40 5.98 9.56
N ARG A 3 -6.57 7.19 10.09
CA ARG A 3 -6.52 8.41 9.27
C ARG A 3 -5.18 8.59 8.53
N ALA A 4 -4.06 8.24 9.17
CA ALA A 4 -2.75 8.37 8.56
C ALA A 4 -2.53 7.31 7.46
N LEU A 5 -3.08 6.11 7.63
CA LEU A 5 -3.07 5.08 6.60
C LEU A 5 -3.90 5.50 5.37
N ILE A 6 -5.10 6.07 5.59
CA ILE A 6 -5.95 6.59 4.51
C ILE A 6 -5.24 7.72 3.76
N LEU A 7 -4.64 8.67 4.49
CA LEU A 7 -3.88 9.77 3.87
C LEU A 7 -2.74 9.25 3.01
N ASN A 8 -2.02 8.23 3.46
CA ASN A 8 -0.93 7.63 2.70
C ASN A 8 -1.42 6.89 1.45
N ALA A 9 -2.58 6.22 1.52
CA ALA A 9 -3.19 5.57 0.37
C ALA A 9 -3.66 6.57 -0.69
N VAL A 10 -4.16 7.75 -0.28
CA VAL A 10 -4.61 8.81 -1.21
C VAL A 10 -3.42 9.61 -1.77
N CYS A 11 -2.41 9.89 -0.95
CA CYS A 11 -1.27 10.72 -1.30
C CYS A 11 0.04 10.04 -0.89
N PRO A 12 0.60 9.16 -1.74
CA PRO A 12 1.83 8.44 -1.44
C PRO A 12 3.06 9.34 -1.26
N SER A 13 3.04 10.56 -1.80
CA SER A 13 4.12 11.54 -1.66
C SER A 13 4.34 12.03 -0.22
N ILE A 14 3.42 11.73 0.69
CA ILE A 14 3.60 11.94 2.14
C ILE A 14 4.78 11.11 2.68
N GLY A 15 5.15 10.03 2.00
CA GLY A 15 6.26 9.16 2.39
C GLY A 15 5.84 8.06 3.37
N GLY A 16 6.76 7.60 4.21
CA GLY A 16 6.52 6.48 5.13
C GLY A 16 5.76 6.88 6.40
N LEU A 17 5.01 5.93 6.98
CA LEU A 17 4.30 6.12 8.25
C LEU A 17 4.96 5.35 9.40
N LEU A 18 5.38 6.06 10.45
CA LEU A 18 5.86 5.44 11.68
C LEU A 18 4.70 5.20 12.67
N ILE A 19 4.34 3.93 12.90
CA ILE A 19 3.29 3.55 13.85
C ILE A 19 3.92 2.95 15.11
N ARG A 20 3.89 3.69 16.22
CA ARG A 20 4.34 3.20 17.54
C ARG A 20 3.18 2.68 18.39
N GLY A 21 3.47 1.71 19.26
CA GLY A 21 2.53 1.19 20.25
C GLY A 21 2.95 -0.19 20.77
N GLU A 22 2.35 -0.62 21.87
CA GLU A 22 2.65 -1.90 22.55
C GLU A 22 2.37 -3.14 21.68
N LYS A 23 2.91 -4.29 22.08
CA LYS A 23 2.54 -5.57 21.44
C LYS A 23 1.04 -5.81 21.62
N GLY A 24 0.37 -6.33 20.58
CA GLY A 24 -1.08 -6.59 20.64
C GLY A 24 -1.99 -5.44 20.23
N THR A 25 -1.45 -4.27 19.87
CA THR A 25 -2.27 -3.11 19.43
C THR A 25 -2.72 -3.14 17.97
N ALA A 26 -2.76 -4.32 17.34
CA ALA A 26 -3.26 -4.53 15.97
C ALA A 26 -2.62 -3.65 14.86
N LYS A 27 -1.42 -3.10 15.06
CA LYS A 27 -0.73 -2.21 14.09
C LYS A 27 -0.57 -2.86 12.72
N SER A 28 -0.01 -4.08 12.68
CA SER A 28 0.18 -4.82 11.43
C SER A 28 -1.13 -5.38 10.87
N THR A 29 -2.10 -5.67 11.74
CA THR A 29 -3.46 -6.06 11.34
C THR A 29 -4.14 -4.94 10.57
N ALA A 30 -4.07 -3.69 11.05
CA ALA A 30 -4.68 -2.55 10.37
C ALA A 30 -4.07 -2.27 9.00
N VAL A 31 -2.75 -2.39 8.86
CA VAL A 31 -2.05 -2.23 7.57
C VAL A 31 -2.52 -3.29 6.57
N ARG A 32 -2.54 -4.57 6.98
CA ARG A 32 -3.00 -5.68 6.11
C ARG A 32 -4.48 -5.59 5.77
N ALA A 33 -5.32 -5.21 6.73
CA ALA A 33 -6.74 -5.01 6.52
C ALA A 33 -7.00 -3.90 5.49
N LEU A 34 -6.23 -2.80 5.53
CA LEU A 34 -6.33 -1.76 4.51
C LEU A 34 -5.92 -2.28 3.13
N ALA A 35 -4.81 -3.00 3.02
CA ALA A 35 -4.38 -3.59 1.74
C ALA A 35 -5.44 -4.54 1.15
N ALA A 36 -6.15 -5.29 1.99
CA ALA A 36 -7.18 -6.23 1.55
C ALA A 36 -8.48 -5.59 1.05
N ILE A 37 -8.73 -4.31 1.37
CA ILE A 37 -9.95 -3.59 0.92
C ILE A 37 -9.69 -2.62 -0.24
N LEU A 38 -8.42 -2.40 -0.60
CA LEU A 38 -8.08 -1.56 -1.74
C LEU A 38 -8.33 -2.32 -3.06
N PRO A 39 -8.60 -1.60 -4.15
CA PRO A 39 -8.71 -2.21 -5.47
C PRO A 39 -7.44 -2.97 -5.84
N GLU A 40 -7.60 -4.05 -6.60
CA GLU A 40 -6.47 -4.73 -7.23
C GLU A 40 -5.81 -3.78 -8.24
N ILE A 41 -4.49 -3.93 -8.38
CA ILE A 41 -3.70 -3.18 -9.36
C ILE A 41 -3.33 -4.09 -10.53
N GLU A 42 -3.32 -3.53 -11.73
CA GLU A 42 -2.84 -4.24 -12.91
C GLU A 42 -1.32 -4.38 -12.87
N THR A 43 -0.83 -5.58 -13.18
CA THR A 43 0.59 -5.91 -13.09
C THR A 43 0.98 -6.91 -14.16
N VAL A 44 2.24 -6.86 -14.60
CA VAL A 44 2.80 -7.91 -15.46
C VAL A 44 2.78 -9.27 -14.75
N ALA A 45 2.19 -10.27 -15.38
CA ALA A 45 2.08 -11.62 -14.84
C ALA A 45 3.47 -12.19 -14.49
N GLY A 46 3.65 -12.60 -13.23
CA GLY A 46 4.89 -13.19 -12.74
C GLY A 46 6.00 -12.19 -12.39
N CYS A 47 5.79 -10.88 -12.49
CA CYS A 47 6.76 -9.90 -12.00
C CYS A 47 6.71 -9.84 -10.45
N PRO A 48 7.82 -10.13 -9.73
CA PRO A 48 7.85 -10.11 -8.26
C PRO A 48 7.78 -8.68 -7.67
N PHE A 49 7.86 -7.66 -8.53
CA PHE A 49 7.89 -6.25 -8.14
C PHE A 49 6.60 -5.49 -8.49
N ASN A 50 5.54 -6.17 -8.95
CA ASN A 50 4.32 -5.52 -9.43
C ASN A 50 4.59 -4.46 -10.52
N CYS A 51 5.39 -4.83 -11.52
CA CYS A 51 5.72 -3.98 -12.66
C CYS A 51 4.43 -3.47 -13.36
N ASP A 52 4.40 -2.18 -13.71
CA ASP A 52 3.30 -1.57 -14.45
C ASP A 52 3.30 -2.10 -15.90
N PRO A 53 2.20 -2.71 -16.38
CA PRO A 53 2.13 -3.24 -17.75
C PRO A 53 2.17 -2.15 -18.83
N HIS A 54 1.84 -0.90 -18.50
CA HIS A 54 1.78 0.22 -19.45
C HIS A 54 3.04 1.09 -19.48
N GLU A 55 4.05 0.80 -18.64
CA GLU A 55 5.29 1.58 -18.57
C GLU A 55 6.03 1.63 -19.92
N TYR A 56 5.88 0.60 -20.75
CA TYR A 56 6.53 0.48 -22.06
C TYR A 56 5.65 0.88 -23.25
N GLU A 57 4.41 1.32 -23.04
CA GLU A 57 3.47 1.60 -24.15
C GLU A 57 3.75 2.95 -24.86
N TYR A 58 4.74 3.72 -24.40
CA TYR A 58 5.15 5.02 -24.95
C TYR A 58 6.58 5.04 -25.53
N LEU A 59 7.21 3.88 -25.74
CA LEU A 59 8.47 3.71 -26.50
C LEU A 59 8.19 3.06 -27.87
#